data_AF-A0A249NWX5-F1
#
_entry.id   AF-A0A249NWX5-F1
#
_cell.length_a   1.000
_cell.length_b   1.000
_cell.length_c   1.000
_cell.angle_alpha   90.00
_cell.angle_beta   90.00
_cell.angle_gamma   90.00
#
_symmetry.space_group_name_H-M   'P 1'
#
loop_
_entity.id
_entity.type
_entity.pdbx_description
1 polymer ?
#
loop_
_entity_poly.entity_id
_entity_poly.type
_entity_poly.pdbx_seq_one_letter_code
_entity_poly.pdbx_strand_id
1 'polypeptide(L)'
;MFIPKANGKLRPLGISTVRDRVCMTAAMLVLEPIFEADLPPELYAYRVGRNAQQAVTKVEETLFRGHPEVVDADLADYFGSVPHSELMKSLARRIVDRRVLHLIKMCLECPVEETDDRGRKTRTTEARDKRRGIPQAHPSHPCWRTSKCAGSCWDGRSSGLSKA
;
A
#
# COMPACT_ATOMS: atom_id res chain seq x y z
N MET A 1 5.60 5.75 -17.61
CA MET A 1 6.99 5.24 -17.66
C MET A 1 7.07 3.91 -16.91
N PHE A 2 7.74 2.89 -17.47
CA PHE A 2 7.87 1.58 -16.83
C PHE A 2 9.27 1.38 -16.25
N ILE A 3 9.36 0.89 -15.01
CA ILE A 3 10.62 0.45 -14.41
C ILE A 3 10.66 -1.09 -14.42
N PRO A 4 11.68 -1.72 -15.02
CA PRO A 4 11.83 -3.17 -14.97
C PRO A 4 12.08 -3.65 -13.54
N LYS A 5 11.39 -4.71 -13.12
CA LYS A 5 11.74 -5.48 -11.92
C LYS A 5 12.97 -6.35 -12.22
N ALA A 6 13.67 -6.79 -11.17
CA ALA A 6 14.70 -7.82 -11.28
C ALA A 6 14.20 -9.11 -11.96
N ASN A 7 12.89 -9.38 -11.88
CA ASN A 7 12.24 -10.55 -12.48
C ASN A 7 11.72 -10.29 -13.92
N GLY A 8 12.17 -9.23 -14.60
CA GLY A 8 11.81 -8.90 -15.99
C GLY A 8 10.41 -8.31 -16.20
N LYS A 9 9.51 -8.37 -15.21
CA LYS A 9 8.18 -7.72 -15.28
C LYS A 9 8.29 -6.20 -15.19
N LEU A 10 7.45 -5.47 -15.91
CA LEU A 10 7.40 -4.01 -15.89
C LEU A 10 6.51 -3.48 -14.75
N ARG A 11 6.92 -2.40 -14.07
CA ARG A 11 6.09 -1.66 -13.10
C ARG A 11 5.54 -0.38 -13.74
N PRO A 12 4.21 -0.25 -13.94
CA PRO A 12 3.63 1.00 -14.41
C PRO A 12 3.73 2.08 -13.32
N LEU A 13 4.33 3.23 -13.65
CA LEU A 13 4.37 4.41 -12.79
C LEU A 13 3.30 5.43 -13.24
N GLY A 14 2.31 5.66 -12.38
CA GLY A 14 1.36 6.78 -12.50
C GLY A 14 1.93 8.06 -11.89
N ILE A 15 2.74 8.80 -12.66
CA ILE A 15 3.38 10.03 -12.17
C ILE A 15 2.31 11.12 -12.05
N SER A 16 1.95 11.44 -10.80
CA SER A 16 1.02 12.51 -10.48
C SER A 16 1.67 13.89 -10.65
N THR A 17 0.86 14.93 -10.87
CA THR A 17 1.38 16.30 -11.00
C THR A 17 2.00 16.78 -9.69
N VAL A 18 2.92 17.75 -9.74
CA VAL A 18 3.56 18.30 -8.51
C VAL A 18 2.52 18.77 -7.50
N ARG A 19 1.44 19.42 -7.97
CA ARG A 19 0.33 19.87 -7.11
C ARG A 19 -0.31 18.70 -6.38
N ASP A 20 -0.64 17.62 -7.09
CA ASP A 20 -1.27 16.44 -6.49
C ASP A 20 -0.36 15.79 -5.45
N ARG A 21 0.95 15.77 -5.72
CA ARG A 21 1.96 15.27 -4.77
C ARG A 21 1.98 16.10 -3.49
N VAL A 22 1.97 17.43 -3.60
CA VAL A 22 1.95 18.32 -2.42
C VAL A 22 0.67 18.13 -1.61
N CYS A 23 -0.50 18.09 -2.27
CA CYS A 23 -1.78 17.88 -1.59
C CYS A 23 -1.84 16.51 -0.89
N MET A 24 -1.36 15.45 -1.55
CA MET A 24 -1.33 14.12 -0.96
C MET A 24 -0.36 14.06 0.23
N THR A 25 0.84 14.63 0.11
CA THR A 25 1.80 14.67 1.22
C THR A 25 1.22 15.43 2.42
N ALA A 26 0.58 16.58 2.18
CA ALA A 26 -0.06 17.35 3.25
C ALA A 26 -1.19 16.54 3.95
N ALA A 27 -2.00 15.80 3.19
CA ALA A 27 -3.01 14.92 3.77
C ALA A 27 -2.37 13.78 4.59
N MET A 28 -1.26 13.19 4.11
CA MET A 28 -0.56 12.11 4.81
C MET A 28 0.03 12.59 6.14
N LEU A 29 0.60 13.78 6.23
CA LEU A 29 1.13 14.33 7.49
C LEU A 29 0.08 14.37 8.62
N VAL A 30 -1.20 14.56 8.26
CA VAL A 30 -2.31 14.57 9.22
C VAL A 30 -2.84 13.16 9.50
N LEU A 31 -2.91 12.30 8.48
CA LEU A 31 -3.45 10.95 8.61
C LEU A 31 -2.48 9.97 9.28
N GLU A 32 -1.18 10.16 9.10
CA GLU A 32 -0.13 9.31 9.64
C GLU A 32 -0.22 9.05 11.15
N PRO A 33 -0.25 10.08 12.03
CA PRO A 33 -0.34 9.85 13.47
C PRO A 33 -1.65 9.15 13.88
N ILE A 34 -2.72 9.31 13.11
CA ILE A 34 -4.01 8.69 13.37
C ILE A 34 -3.92 7.17 13.15
N PHE A 35 -3.32 6.74 12.06
CA PHE A 35 -3.13 5.32 11.77
C PHE A 35 -2.01 4.69 12.60
N GLU A 36 -0.95 5.43 12.89
CA GLU A 36 0.18 4.95 13.70
C GLU A 36 -0.26 4.47 15.09
N ALA A 37 -1.28 5.10 15.68
CA ALA A 37 -1.88 4.68 16.95
C ALA A 37 -2.56 3.29 16.88
N ASP A 38 -3.07 2.92 15.71
CA ASP A 38 -3.82 1.67 15.49
C ASP A 38 -2.93 0.56 14.87
N LEU A 39 -1.68 0.87 14.48
CA LEU A 39 -0.80 -0.08 13.81
C LEU A 39 -0.12 -1.04 14.80
N PRO A 40 -0.19 -2.36 14.55
CA PRO A 40 0.44 -3.34 15.41
C PRO A 40 1.97 -3.14 15.53
N PRO A 41 2.56 -3.44 16.69
CA PRO A 41 3.99 -3.28 16.93
C PRO A 41 4.87 -4.24 16.12
N GLU A 42 4.30 -5.25 15.47
CA GLU A 42 5.01 -6.18 14.58
C GLU A 42 5.21 -5.61 13.17
N LEU A 43 4.53 -4.50 12.83
CA LEU A 43 4.75 -3.81 11.56
C LEU A 43 5.96 -2.88 11.68
N TYR A 44 7.02 -3.21 10.96
CA TYR A 44 8.25 -2.42 10.88
C TYR A 44 8.34 -1.62 9.58
N ALA A 45 7.75 -2.17 8.52
CA ALA A 45 7.83 -1.56 7.22
C ALA A 45 7.07 -0.23 7.22
N TYR A 46 7.71 0.78 6.64
CA TYR A 46 7.07 2.04 6.32
C TYR A 46 6.51 2.82 7.53
N ARG A 47 7.26 2.85 8.63
CA ARG A 47 6.95 3.65 9.81
C ARG A 47 8.12 4.53 10.20
N VAL A 48 7.84 5.73 10.66
CA VAL A 48 8.87 6.64 11.16
C VAL A 48 9.49 6.03 12.41
N GLY A 49 10.82 6.00 12.48
CA GLY A 49 11.56 5.43 13.61
C GLY A 49 11.63 3.89 13.64
N ARG A 50 11.12 3.20 12.62
CA ARG A 50 11.25 1.74 12.47
C ARG A 50 12.07 1.36 11.25
N ASN A 51 12.81 0.26 11.35
CA ASN A 51 13.66 -0.22 10.26
C ASN A 51 13.59 -1.75 10.09
N ALA A 52 14.14 -2.24 8.97
CA ALA A 52 14.16 -3.66 8.66
C ALA A 52 15.02 -4.48 9.63
N GLN A 53 16.09 -3.90 10.19
CA GLN A 53 16.98 -4.58 11.13
C GLN A 53 16.25 -4.93 12.42
N GLN A 54 15.43 -4.02 12.94
CA GLN A 54 14.58 -4.28 14.11
C GLN A 54 13.62 -5.46 13.90
N ALA A 55 13.13 -5.65 12.67
CA ALA A 55 12.29 -6.80 12.34
C ALA A 55 13.08 -8.10 12.45
N VAL A 56 14.32 -8.13 11.93
CA VAL A 56 15.21 -9.29 12.00
C VAL A 56 15.56 -9.63 13.45
N THR A 57 15.94 -8.64 14.25
CA THR A 57 16.22 -8.84 15.69
C THR A 57 15.00 -9.42 16.40
N LYS A 58 13.79 -8.96 16.08
CA LYS A 58 12.57 -9.50 16.69
C LYS A 58 12.31 -10.97 16.33
N VAL A 59 12.55 -11.34 15.08
CA VAL A 59 12.45 -12.73 14.62
C VAL A 59 13.49 -13.59 15.34
N GLU A 60 14.73 -13.12 15.44
CA GLU A 60 15.82 -13.80 16.16
C GLU A 60 15.47 -14.04 17.64
N GLU A 61 14.98 -13.03 18.35
CA GLU A 61 14.49 -13.19 19.74
C GLU A 61 13.39 -14.24 19.87
N THR A 62 12.50 -14.31 18.87
CA THR A 62 11.36 -15.24 18.87
C THR A 62 11.82 -16.68 18.64
N LEU A 63 12.82 -16.88 17.76
CA LEU A 63 13.49 -18.15 17.56
C LEU A 63 14.14 -18.65 18.86
N PHE A 64 14.87 -17.78 19.57
CA PHE A 64 15.52 -18.13 20.85
C PHE A 64 14.54 -18.44 21.99
N ARG A 65 13.29 -17.95 21.92
CA ARG A 65 12.23 -18.24 22.91
C ARG A 65 11.53 -19.59 22.69
N GLY A 66 11.99 -20.40 21.75
CA GLY A 66 11.46 -21.75 21.50
C GLY A 66 10.39 -21.83 20.42
N HIS A 67 10.35 -20.85 19.51
CA HIS A 67 9.52 -20.92 18.29
C HIS A 67 10.42 -21.09 17.06
N PRO A 68 10.93 -22.30 16.77
CA PRO A 68 11.91 -22.53 15.70
C PRO A 68 11.29 -22.54 14.29
N GLU A 69 9.97 -22.65 14.18
CA GLU A 69 9.28 -22.75 12.89
C GLU A 69 8.97 -21.37 12.32
N VAL A 70 9.32 -21.16 11.05
CA VAL A 70 9.07 -19.91 10.33
C VAL A 70 8.19 -20.20 9.13
N VAL A 71 7.11 -19.45 9.00
CA VAL A 71 6.24 -19.48 7.82
C VAL A 71 6.56 -18.25 6.97
N ASP A 72 7.18 -18.48 5.81
CA ASP A 72 7.44 -17.44 4.83
C ASP A 72 6.20 -17.26 3.93
N ALA A 73 5.71 -16.02 3.83
CA ALA A 73 4.52 -15.69 3.05
C ALA A 73 4.74 -14.36 2.31
N ASP A 74 4.64 -14.40 0.97
CA ASP A 74 4.76 -13.23 0.11
C ASP A 74 3.52 -13.05 -0.79
N LEU A 75 3.20 -11.79 -1.11
CA LEU A 75 2.06 -11.42 -1.95
C LEU A 75 2.54 -11.05 -3.36
N ALA A 76 2.30 -11.95 -4.32
CA ALA A 76 2.78 -11.86 -5.71
C ALA A 76 2.43 -10.55 -6.45
N ASP A 77 1.29 -9.92 -6.15
CA ASP A 77 0.89 -8.64 -6.72
C ASP A 77 0.19 -7.74 -5.69
N TYR A 78 0.93 -7.34 -4.66
CA TYR A 78 0.37 -6.50 -3.60
C TYR A 78 -0.29 -5.22 -4.13
N PHE A 79 0.35 -4.48 -5.05
CA PHE A 79 -0.16 -3.18 -5.51
C PHE A 79 -1.18 -3.25 -6.63
N GLY A 80 -1.15 -4.26 -7.52
CA GLY A 80 -2.11 -4.37 -8.61
C GLY A 80 -3.43 -5.04 -8.19
N SER A 81 -3.38 -5.91 -7.17
CA SER A 81 -4.56 -6.69 -6.74
C SER A 81 -5.46 -6.00 -5.72
N VAL A 82 -5.08 -4.85 -5.15
CA VAL A 82 -5.85 -4.21 -4.06
C VAL A 82 -7.22 -3.73 -4.54
N PRO A 83 -8.34 -4.27 -4.02
CA PRO A 83 -9.67 -3.77 -4.36
C PRO A 83 -9.93 -2.41 -3.73
N HIS A 84 -10.36 -1.43 -4.52
CA HIS A 84 -10.64 -0.07 -4.02
C HIS A 84 -11.78 -0.06 -3.02
N SER A 85 -12.78 -0.94 -3.17
CA SER A 85 -13.93 -1.01 -2.25
C SER A 85 -13.51 -1.35 -0.83
N GLU A 86 -12.71 -2.40 -0.64
CA GLU A 86 -12.29 -2.85 0.69
C GLU A 86 -11.29 -1.88 1.33
N LEU A 87 -10.44 -1.26 0.51
CA LEU A 87 -9.53 -0.22 0.97
C LEU A 87 -10.31 1.01 1.46
N MET A 88 -11.27 1.49 0.68
CA MET A 88 -12.10 2.63 1.06
C MET A 88 -12.97 2.35 2.29
N LYS A 89 -13.52 1.14 2.43
CA LYS A 89 -14.23 0.71 3.65
C LYS A 89 -13.30 0.76 4.87
N SER A 90 -12.08 0.23 4.74
CA SER A 90 -11.11 0.23 5.83
C SER A 90 -10.75 1.65 6.27
N LEU A 91 -10.55 2.56 5.32
CA LEU A 91 -10.26 3.98 5.62
C LEU A 91 -11.46 4.70 6.23
N ALA A 92 -12.68 4.41 5.76
CA ALA A 92 -13.90 5.02 6.26
C ALA A 92 -14.24 4.62 7.71
N ARG A 93 -13.66 3.53 8.23
CA ARG A 93 -13.78 3.19 9.66
C ARG A 93 -13.09 4.22 10.56
N ARG A 94 -12.03 4.87 10.09
CA ARG A 94 -11.23 5.81 10.88
C ARG A 94 -11.42 7.27 10.46
N ILE A 95 -11.65 7.53 9.17
CA ILE A 95 -11.80 8.86 8.59
C ILE A 95 -13.29 9.13 8.35
N VAL A 96 -13.85 10.07 9.10
CA VAL A 96 -15.26 10.51 8.93
C VAL A 96 -15.40 11.55 7.81
N ASP A 97 -14.33 12.31 7.54
CA ASP A 97 -14.36 13.39 6.54
C ASP A 97 -14.50 12.84 5.11
N ARG A 98 -15.67 13.11 4.51
CA ARG A 98 -15.98 12.71 3.14
C ARG A 98 -15.08 13.37 2.09
N ARG A 99 -14.56 14.57 2.34
CA ARG A 99 -13.67 15.28 1.42
C ARG A 99 -12.31 14.62 1.35
N VAL A 100 -11.78 14.17 2.50
CA VAL A 100 -10.52 13.42 2.57
C VAL A 100 -10.68 12.05 1.91
N LEU A 101 -11.76 11.33 2.19
CA LEU A 101 -12.06 10.06 1.51
C LEU A 101 -12.21 10.24 0.00
N HIS A 102 -12.84 11.34 -0.44
CA HIS A 102 -12.97 11.66 -1.85
C HIS A 102 -11.61 11.94 -2.51
N LEU A 103 -10.74 12.72 -1.84
CA LEU A 103 -9.39 13.00 -2.31
C LEU A 103 -8.60 11.70 -2.49
N ILE A 104 -8.62 10.81 -1.50
CA ILE A 104 -7.96 9.52 -1.57
C ILE A 104 -8.48 8.68 -2.73
N LYS A 105 -9.81 8.64 -2.92
CA LYS A 105 -10.43 7.94 -4.04
C LYS A 105 -9.99 8.50 -5.40
N MET A 106 -9.92 9.82 -5.54
CA MET A 106 -9.40 10.44 -6.76
C MET A 106 -7.95 10.04 -7.04
N CYS A 107 -7.14 9.90 -6.00
CA CYS A 107 -5.76 9.46 -6.15
C CYS A 107 -5.65 7.98 -6.56
N LEU A 108 -6.56 7.12 -6.10
CA LEU A 108 -6.65 5.72 -6.50
C LEU A 108 -7.10 5.53 -7.95
N GLU A 109 -8.03 6.37 -8.41
CA GLU A 109 -8.57 6.36 -9.78
C GLU A 109 -7.74 7.21 -10.76
N CYS A 110 -6.59 7.73 -10.31
CA CYS A 110 -5.76 8.61 -11.11
C CYS A 110 -5.25 7.90 -12.38
N PRO A 111 -5.45 8.48 -13.58
CA PRO A 111 -5.01 7.87 -14.82
C PRO A 111 -3.48 7.84 -14.89
N VAL A 112 -2.96 6.75 -15.42
CA VAL A 112 -1.53 6.53 -15.63
C VAL A 112 -1.19 6.98 -17.04
N GLU A 113 -0.24 7.90 -17.17
CA GLU A 113 0.33 8.24 -18.48
C GLU A 113 1.53 7.34 -18.77
N GLU A 114 1.38 6.53 -19.81
CA GLU A 114 2.39 5.67 -20.39
C GLU A 114 3.10 6.45 -21.50
N THR A 115 4.43 6.37 -21.54
CA THR A 115 5.21 6.88 -22.68
C THR A 115 5.92 5.66 -23.25
N ASP A 116 5.57 5.27 -24.47
CA ASP A 116 6.26 4.21 -25.21
C ASP A 116 7.72 4.63 -25.49
N ASP A 117 8.60 3.66 -25.78
CA ASP A 117 9.98 3.89 -26.23
C ASP A 117 10.06 4.75 -27.51
N ARG A 118 8.94 4.89 -28.23
CA ARG A 118 8.78 5.75 -29.42
C ARG A 118 8.26 7.16 -29.10
N GLY A 119 8.16 7.54 -27.83
CA GLY A 119 7.70 8.86 -27.38
C GLY A 119 6.19 9.10 -27.47
N ARG A 120 5.39 8.08 -27.81
CA ARG A 120 3.92 8.17 -27.83
C ARG A 120 3.39 8.13 -26.40
N LYS A 121 2.50 9.06 -26.07
CA LYS A 121 1.84 9.11 -24.76
C LYS A 121 0.48 8.42 -24.82
N THR A 122 0.30 7.35 -24.06
CA THR A 122 -0.96 6.63 -23.92
C THR A 122 -1.47 6.84 -22.50
N ARG A 123 -2.68 7.38 -22.34
CA ARG A 123 -3.30 7.59 -21.02
C ARG A 123 -4.18 6.39 -20.69
N THR A 124 -3.76 5.55 -19.75
CA THR A 124 -4.51 4.37 -19.31
C THR A 124 -5.27 4.64 -18.01
N THR A 125 -6.54 4.27 -17.97
CA THR A 125 -7.44 4.36 -16.81
C THR A 125 -7.64 3.02 -16.12
N GLU A 126 -6.75 2.05 -16.34
CA GLU A 126 -6.95 0.65 -15.92
C GLU A 126 -7.33 0.50 -14.44
N ALA A 127 -6.72 1.30 -13.55
CA ALA A 127 -7.02 1.24 -12.12
C ALA A 127 -8.47 1.66 -11.80
N ARG A 128 -8.99 2.65 -12.51
CA ARG A 128 -10.39 3.10 -12.42
C ARG A 128 -11.33 2.07 -13.01
N ASP A 129 -10.99 1.54 -14.18
CA ASP A 129 -11.85 0.61 -14.93
C ASP A 129 -11.95 -0.75 -14.22
N LYS A 130 -10.84 -1.24 -13.70
CA LYS A 130 -10.78 -2.49 -12.91
C LYS A 130 -11.15 -2.28 -11.44
N ARG A 131 -11.31 -1.03 -10.98
CA ARG A 131 -11.51 -0.63 -9.56
C ARG A 131 -10.52 -1.30 -8.60
N ARG A 132 -9.30 -1.48 -9.08
CA ARG A 132 -8.25 -2.26 -8.42
C ARG A 132 -6.89 -1.61 -8.64
N GLY A 133 -6.05 -1.78 -7.66
CA GLY A 133 -4.64 -1.41 -7.67
C GLY A 133 -4.35 0.02 -7.23
N ILE A 134 -3.12 0.27 -6.82
CA ILE A 134 -2.65 1.56 -6.34
C ILE A 134 -1.57 2.08 -7.30
N PRO A 135 -1.73 3.27 -7.90
CA PRO A 135 -0.71 3.84 -8.78
C PRO A 135 0.58 4.17 -8.02
N GLN A 136 1.72 3.67 -8.50
CA GLN A 136 3.00 3.62 -7.76
C GLN A 136 3.86 4.90 -7.81
N ALA A 137 3.33 6.05 -8.24
CA ALA A 137 4.16 7.26 -8.46
C ALA A 137 3.65 8.56 -7.81
N HIS A 138 2.97 8.43 -6.68
CA HIS A 138 2.95 9.49 -5.66
C HIS A 138 4.28 9.46 -4.86
N PRO A 139 4.72 10.54 -4.19
CA PRO A 139 5.74 10.43 -3.16
C PRO A 139 5.12 9.51 -2.14
N SER A 140 5.52 8.25 -2.19
CA SER A 140 4.97 7.19 -1.38
C SER A 140 5.46 7.44 0.03
N HIS A 141 4.73 8.32 0.75
CA HIS A 141 4.92 8.46 2.17
C HIS A 141 4.58 7.09 2.78
N PRO A 142 5.43 6.58 3.68
CA PRO A 142 5.38 5.23 4.20
C PRO A 142 3.96 4.68 4.55
N CYS A 143 3.09 5.52 5.12
CA CYS A 143 1.80 5.13 5.69
C CYS A 143 0.76 4.52 4.76
N TRP A 144 0.71 4.87 3.46
CA TRP A 144 -0.34 4.30 2.59
C TRP A 144 -0.24 2.77 2.48
N ARG A 145 0.96 2.22 2.67
CA ARG A 145 1.25 0.80 2.51
C ARG A 145 0.89 -0.07 3.71
N THR A 146 0.78 0.50 4.92
CA THR A 146 0.48 -0.23 6.17
C THR A 146 -1.01 -0.39 6.45
N SER A 147 -1.87 0.43 5.80
CA SER A 147 -3.33 0.40 6.01
C SER A 147 -3.99 -0.95 5.71
N LYS A 148 -3.44 -1.78 4.80
CA LYS A 148 -3.94 -3.12 4.53
C LYS A 148 -3.48 -4.16 5.56
N CYS A 149 -2.28 -4.04 6.12
CA CYS A 149 -1.83 -4.91 7.23
C CYS A 149 -2.70 -4.70 8.47
N ALA A 150 -3.13 -3.46 8.74
CA ALA A 150 -4.14 -3.19 9.76
C ALA A 150 -5.51 -3.77 9.35
N GLY A 151 -5.94 -3.61 8.10
CA GLY A 151 -7.21 -4.15 7.61
C GLY A 151 -7.37 -5.66 7.81
N SER A 152 -6.32 -6.46 7.56
CA SER A 152 -6.30 -7.91 7.80
C SER A 152 -6.21 -8.30 9.29
N CYS A 153 -5.69 -7.42 10.15
CA CYS A 153 -5.64 -7.64 11.60
C CYS A 153 -6.99 -7.30 12.27
N TRP A 154 -7.78 -6.41 11.66
CA TRP A 154 -9.09 -5.98 12.16
C TRP A 154 -10.27 -6.90 11.77
N ASP A 155 -10.13 -7.73 10.73
CA ASP A 155 -11.13 -8.77 10.39
C ASP A 155 -10.75 -10.09 11.08
N GLY A 156 -10.85 -10.11 12.41
CA GLY A 156 -10.84 -11.32 13.22
C GLY A 156 -12.09 -12.18 13.00
N ARG A 157 -12.28 -12.71 11.78
CA ARG A 157 -13.26 -13.75 11.47
C ARG A 157 -12.62 -14.84 10.63
N SER A 158 -12.25 -15.90 11.35
CA SER A 158 -12.45 -17.30 11.00
C SER A 158 -13.07 -17.56 9.62
N SER A 159 -12.21 -17.83 8.64
CA SER A 159 -12.57 -18.69 7.50
C SER A 159 -11.31 -19.44 7.11
N GLY A 160 -11.23 -20.69 7.55
CA GLY A 160 -10.20 -21.61 7.09
C GLY A 160 -10.30 -21.82 5.57
N LEU A 161 -9.16 -22.00 4.93
CA LEU A 161 -8.98 -22.65 3.64
C LEU A 161 -7.47 -22.92 3.55
N SER A 162 -7.02 -24.14 3.86
CA SER A 162 -6.86 -25.26 2.93
C SER A 162 -5.68 -25.08 1.97
N LYS A 163 -4.62 -25.84 2.24
CA LYS A 163 -3.68 -26.54 1.33
C LYS A 163 -3.18 -25.76 0.11
N ALA A 164 -1.88 -25.50 0.03
CA ALA A 164 -0.87 -26.42 -0.54
C ALA A 164 0.52 -25.84 -0.29
#